data_AF-A0A7M7SWA2-F1
#
_entry.id   AF-A0A7M7SWA2-F1
#
_cell.length_a   1.000
_cell.length_b   1.000
_cell.length_c   1.000
_cell.angle_alpha   90.00
_cell.angle_beta   90.00
_cell.angle_gamma   90.00
#
_symmetry.space_group_name_H-M   'P 1'
#
loop_
_entity.id
_entity.type
_entity.pdbx_description
1 polymer ?
#
loop_
_entity_poly.entity_id
_entity_poly.type
_entity_poly.pdbx_seq_one_letter_code
_entity_poly.pdbx_strand_id
1 'polypeptide(L)'
;MGALQNCMRVVGWIPVIFISAVIAWSYYAYVVELCIFTLAKADQRYAQMVFYLLFYHVFLAMFCWSYWQTVFTPLRVIPERFFLSSSELHRFESEDRTENQVEILREICREKRLPVFTRTYGGGMRFCNSCKAIKPDRCHHCSVCNKCILKMDHHCPWVNNCVGYANYKFFVLFLLYAVFYCMYVALTVLPFFIQFWSGGLSNESGRFHILFLFFAAVMFGISTSVLCCMHTHLSLTNRSTLESFRAPVFRPMVQTGGFSHGSFGDNFKEVFGDKKLYWLFLCSQAKVMV
;
A
#
# COMPACT_ATOMS: atom_id res chain seq x y z
N MET A 1 9.12 -15.25 -24.40
CA MET A 1 8.92 -14.72 -23.03
C MET A 1 8.89 -13.19 -22.96
N GLY A 2 9.71 -12.45 -23.71
CA GLY A 2 9.75 -10.97 -23.66
C GLY A 2 8.45 -10.24 -24.03
N ALA A 3 7.72 -10.67 -25.07
CA ALA A 3 6.48 -10.01 -25.50
C ALA A 3 5.35 -10.10 -24.46
N LEU A 4 5.18 -11.26 -23.80
CA LEU A 4 4.17 -11.44 -22.75
C LEU A 4 4.51 -10.61 -21.50
N GLN A 5 5.78 -10.53 -21.10
CA GLN A 5 6.22 -9.67 -20.00
C GLN A 5 6.03 -8.18 -20.32
N ASN A 6 6.27 -7.76 -21.56
CA ASN A 6 6.03 -6.38 -21.98
C ASN A 6 4.53 -6.05 -21.99
N CYS A 7 3.67 -6.97 -22.45
CA CYS A 7 2.22 -6.82 -22.39
C CYS A 7 1.73 -6.68 -20.93
N MET A 8 2.19 -7.55 -20.03
CA MET A 8 1.83 -7.47 -18.60
C MET A 8 2.30 -6.16 -17.95
N ARG A 9 3.45 -5.61 -18.35
CA ARG A 9 3.92 -4.30 -17.87
C ARG A 9 3.00 -3.16 -18.30
N VAL A 10 2.47 -3.21 -19.52
CA VAL A 10 1.54 -2.19 -20.03
C VAL A 10 0.17 -2.33 -19.36
N VAL A 11 -0.38 -3.55 -19.31
CA VAL A 11 -1.69 -3.84 -18.71
C VAL A 11 -1.71 -3.49 -17.21
N GLY A 12 -0.59 -3.66 -16.51
CA GLY A 12 -0.47 -3.29 -15.09
C GLY A 12 -0.72 -1.81 -14.79
N TRP A 13 -0.60 -0.91 -15.77
CA TRP A 13 -0.88 0.52 -15.58
C TRP A 13 -2.36 0.89 -15.71
N ILE A 14 -3.21 0.01 -16.24
CA ILE A 14 -4.64 0.29 -16.45
C ILE A 14 -5.33 0.75 -15.14
N PRO A 15 -5.16 0.06 -13.99
CA PRO A 15 -5.78 0.50 -12.74
C PRO A 15 -5.29 1.88 -12.27
N VAL A 16 -4.00 2.20 -12.48
CA VAL A 16 -3.42 3.50 -12.09
C VAL A 16 -3.96 4.63 -12.96
N ILE A 17 -4.06 4.39 -14.27
CA ILE A 17 -4.66 5.34 -15.22
C ILE A 17 -6.15 5.55 -14.88
N PHE A 18 -6.88 4.48 -14.56
CA PHE A 18 -8.27 4.56 -14.15
C PHE A 18 -8.46 5.43 -12.90
N ILE A 19 -7.68 5.19 -11.84
CA ILE A 19 -7.73 6.02 -10.61
C ILE A 19 -7.39 7.47 -10.93
N SER A 20 -6.34 7.71 -11.73
CA SER A 20 -5.95 9.07 -12.13
C SER A 20 -7.07 9.80 -12.90
N ALA A 21 -7.78 9.09 -13.78
CA ALA A 21 -8.92 9.62 -14.51
C ALA A 21 -10.11 9.95 -13.59
N VAL A 22 -10.43 9.06 -12.63
CA VAL A 22 -11.47 9.32 -11.62
C VAL A 22 -11.13 10.55 -10.77
N ILE A 23 -9.86 10.72 -10.39
CA ILE A 23 -9.40 11.90 -9.65
C ILE A 23 -9.59 13.17 -10.48
N ALA A 24 -9.12 13.17 -11.73
CA ALA A 24 -9.26 14.31 -12.63
C ALA A 24 -10.71 14.70 -12.87
N TRP A 25 -11.59 13.70 -13.10
CA TRP A 25 -13.03 13.93 -13.21
C TRP A 25 -13.63 14.47 -11.91
N SER A 26 -13.25 13.92 -10.75
CA SER A 26 -13.75 14.39 -9.45
C SER A 26 -13.34 15.83 -9.16
N TYR A 27 -12.16 16.25 -9.62
CA TYR A 27 -11.70 17.64 -9.57
C TYR A 27 -12.59 18.54 -10.40
N TYR A 28 -12.86 18.17 -11.66
CA TYR A 28 -13.78 18.90 -12.52
C TYR A 28 -15.17 19.02 -11.87
N ALA A 29 -15.75 17.91 -11.42
CA ALA A 29 -17.08 17.88 -10.82
C ALA A 29 -17.16 18.72 -9.54
N TYR A 30 -16.14 18.67 -8.68
CA TYR A 30 -16.15 19.42 -7.43
C TYR A 30 -15.86 20.91 -7.62
N VAL A 31 -14.83 21.25 -8.39
CA VAL A 31 -14.36 22.63 -8.54
C VAL A 31 -15.21 23.40 -9.54
N VAL A 32 -15.51 22.82 -10.70
CA VAL A 32 -16.21 23.52 -11.77
C VAL A 32 -17.72 23.45 -11.57
N GLU A 33 -18.29 22.25 -11.52
CA GLU A 33 -19.75 22.08 -11.45
C GLU A 33 -20.30 22.55 -10.10
N LEU A 34 -19.76 22.03 -8.99
CA LEU A 34 -20.27 22.39 -7.66
C LEU A 34 -19.80 23.79 -7.21
N CYS A 35 -18.51 24.06 -7.16
CA CYS A 35 -18.01 25.30 -6.56
C CYS A 35 -18.25 26.53 -7.46
N ILE A 36 -17.95 26.46 -8.77
CA ILE A 36 -18.09 27.62 -9.65
C ILE A 36 -19.53 27.77 -10.14
N PHE A 37 -20.15 26.73 -10.72
CA PHE A 37 -21.46 26.88 -11.33
C PHE A 37 -22.61 26.85 -10.32
N THR A 38 -22.61 25.96 -9.32
CA THR A 38 -23.65 25.95 -8.30
C THR A 38 -23.44 27.03 -7.24
N LEU A 39 -22.30 27.01 -6.53
CA LEU A 39 -22.10 27.93 -5.40
C LEU A 39 -21.85 29.39 -5.82
N ALA A 40 -20.96 29.63 -6.78
CA ALA A 40 -20.58 31.00 -7.15
C ALA A 40 -21.61 31.68 -8.07
N LYS A 41 -22.08 30.99 -9.11
CA LYS A 41 -22.99 31.57 -10.10
C LYS A 41 -24.46 31.49 -9.69
N ALA A 42 -24.95 30.32 -9.29
CA ALA A 42 -26.37 30.15 -8.99
C ALA A 42 -26.76 30.73 -7.62
N ASP A 43 -26.02 30.37 -6.57
CA ASP A 43 -26.38 30.74 -5.20
C ASP A 43 -25.66 31.99 -4.66
N GLN A 44 -24.65 32.51 -5.39
CA GLN A 44 -23.84 33.67 -4.99
C GLN A 44 -23.14 33.51 -3.62
N ARG A 45 -22.78 32.27 -3.25
CA ARG A 45 -22.20 31.89 -1.95
C ARG A 45 -20.67 31.85 -1.98
N TYR A 46 -20.05 33.00 -2.28
CA TYR A 46 -18.60 33.09 -2.46
C TYR A 46 -17.77 32.68 -1.24
N ALA A 47 -18.19 33.04 -0.02
CA ALA A 47 -17.46 32.67 1.20
C ALA A 47 -17.43 31.14 1.43
N GLN A 48 -18.58 30.47 1.22
CA GLN A 48 -18.67 29.01 1.30
C GLN A 48 -17.81 28.35 0.23
N MET A 49 -17.83 28.87 -1.00
CA MET A 49 -16.99 28.39 -2.09
C MET A 49 -15.51 28.46 -1.74
N VAL A 50 -15.02 29.59 -1.23
CA VAL A 50 -13.60 29.75 -0.85
C VAL A 50 -13.20 28.75 0.24
N PHE A 51 -14.05 28.57 1.26
CA PHE A 51 -13.82 27.57 2.29
C PHE A 51 -13.78 26.15 1.70
N TYR A 52 -14.72 25.83 0.80
CA TYR A 52 -14.80 24.49 0.19
C TYR A 52 -13.55 24.19 -0.63
N LEU A 53 -13.13 25.14 -1.47
CA LEU A 53 -11.95 24.99 -2.31
C LEU A 53 -10.67 24.88 -1.49
N LEU A 54 -10.51 25.65 -0.40
CA LEU A 54 -9.30 25.60 0.43
C LEU A 54 -9.07 24.21 1.00
N PHE A 55 -10.05 23.66 1.71
CA PHE A 55 -9.91 22.33 2.35
C PHE A 55 -9.89 21.21 1.31
N TYR A 56 -10.68 21.32 0.23
CA TYR A 56 -10.65 20.37 -0.87
C TYR A 56 -9.24 20.20 -1.45
N HIS A 57 -8.54 21.30 -1.74
CA HIS A 57 -7.19 21.24 -2.30
C HIS A 57 -6.16 20.68 -1.31
N VAL A 58 -6.31 20.96 -0.01
CA VAL A 58 -5.44 20.37 1.03
C VAL A 58 -5.60 18.84 1.06
N PHE A 59 -6.84 18.33 1.12
CA PHE A 59 -7.08 16.89 1.14
C PHE A 59 -6.65 16.21 -0.16
N LEU A 60 -6.96 16.82 -1.31
CA LEU A 60 -6.54 16.31 -2.61
C LEU A 60 -5.02 16.26 -2.74
N ALA A 61 -4.31 17.31 -2.32
CA ALA A 61 -2.85 17.35 -2.38
C ALA A 61 -2.22 16.25 -1.53
N MET A 62 -2.70 16.04 -0.30
CA MET A 62 -2.18 14.97 0.57
C MET A 62 -2.50 13.57 0.02
N PHE A 63 -3.70 13.39 -0.54
CA PHE A 63 -4.11 12.14 -1.19
C PHE A 63 -3.27 11.83 -2.44
N CYS A 64 -3.10 12.79 -3.36
CA CYS A 64 -2.25 12.61 -4.53
C CYS A 64 -0.78 12.44 -4.14
N TRP A 65 -0.26 13.22 -3.21
CA TRP A 65 1.14 13.05 -2.82
C TRP A 65 1.40 11.64 -2.25
N SER A 66 0.51 11.14 -1.38
CA SER A 66 0.63 9.80 -0.79
C SER A 66 0.43 8.66 -1.78
N TYR A 67 -0.53 8.77 -2.71
CA TYR A 67 -0.72 7.77 -3.75
C TYR A 67 0.50 7.68 -4.69
N TRP A 68 1.02 8.82 -5.16
CA TRP A 68 2.16 8.83 -6.08
C TRP A 68 3.43 8.32 -5.39
N GLN A 69 3.64 8.62 -4.10
CA GLN A 69 4.73 8.01 -3.33
C GLN A 69 4.58 6.49 -3.24
N THR A 70 3.37 5.97 -3.03
CA THR A 70 3.11 4.52 -3.01
C THR A 70 3.41 3.86 -4.36
N VAL A 71 2.97 4.49 -5.47
CA VAL A 71 3.17 4.00 -6.85
C VAL A 71 4.65 3.99 -7.21
N PHE A 72 5.35 5.11 -7.03
CA PHE A 72 6.68 5.32 -7.60
C PHE A 72 7.84 5.04 -6.65
N THR A 73 7.59 4.81 -5.35
CA THR A 73 8.68 4.41 -4.44
C THR A 73 9.27 3.07 -4.89
N PRO A 74 10.57 3.02 -5.21
CA PRO A 74 11.22 1.77 -5.60
C PRO A 74 11.18 0.76 -4.45
N LEU A 75 10.90 -0.49 -4.80
CA LEU A 75 10.94 -1.58 -3.85
C LEU A 75 12.36 -1.83 -3.38
N ARG A 76 12.56 -1.95 -2.07
CA ARG A 76 13.84 -2.39 -1.51
C ARG A 76 14.00 -3.88 -1.76
N VAL A 77 15.01 -4.22 -2.56
CA VAL A 77 15.37 -5.62 -2.86
C VAL A 77 16.16 -6.24 -1.72
N ILE A 78 16.24 -7.56 -1.73
CA ILE A 78 17.05 -8.33 -0.77
C ILE A 78 18.54 -7.95 -0.88
N PRO A 79 19.29 -7.81 0.22
CA PRO A 79 20.72 -7.51 0.17
C PRO A 79 21.53 -8.63 -0.51
N GLU A 80 22.64 -8.28 -1.18
CA GLU A 80 23.46 -9.21 -1.97
C GLU A 80 23.94 -10.44 -1.19
N ARG A 81 24.27 -10.28 0.10
CA ARG A 81 24.71 -11.40 0.98
C ARG A 81 23.71 -12.56 1.08
N PHE A 82 22.43 -12.33 0.77
CA PHE A 82 21.39 -13.36 0.81
C PHE A 82 21.33 -14.22 -0.47
N PHE A 83 21.94 -13.78 -1.56
CA PHE A 83 22.04 -14.57 -2.78
C PHE A 83 23.11 -15.65 -2.64
N LEU A 84 22.87 -16.80 -3.25
CA LEU A 84 23.88 -17.86 -3.34
C LEU A 84 24.91 -17.48 -4.40
N SER A 85 26.18 -17.70 -4.10
CA SER A 85 27.24 -17.64 -5.11
C SER A 85 27.08 -18.80 -6.10
N SER A 86 27.76 -18.72 -7.25
CA SER A 86 27.69 -19.79 -8.26
C SER A 86 28.12 -21.15 -7.71
N SER A 87 29.13 -21.20 -6.83
CA SER A 87 29.61 -22.44 -6.22
C SER A 87 28.63 -23.01 -5.19
N GLU A 88 28.03 -22.15 -4.35
CA GLU A 88 26.99 -22.53 -3.40
C GLU A 88 25.74 -23.03 -4.11
N LEU A 89 25.35 -22.36 -5.21
CA LEU A 89 24.20 -22.75 -5.98
C LEU A 89 24.42 -24.10 -6.67
N HIS A 90 25.59 -24.31 -7.28
CA HIS A 90 25.94 -25.61 -7.85
C HIS A 90 25.89 -26.71 -6.79
N ARG A 91 26.49 -26.47 -5.60
CA ARG A 91 26.46 -27.42 -4.47
C ARG A 91 25.02 -27.75 -4.04
N PHE A 92 24.15 -26.76 -4.00
CA PHE A 92 22.74 -26.93 -3.64
C PHE A 92 21.94 -27.68 -4.71
N GLU A 93 22.14 -27.35 -6.00
CA GLU A 93 21.39 -27.93 -7.11
C GLU A 93 21.87 -29.33 -7.51
N SER A 94 23.13 -29.68 -7.21
CA SER A 94 23.68 -31.03 -7.45
C SER A 94 23.17 -32.09 -6.46
N GLU A 95 22.51 -31.68 -5.39
CA GLU A 95 22.03 -32.57 -4.35
C GLU A 95 20.58 -32.97 -4.58
N ASP A 96 20.30 -34.27 -4.70
CA ASP A 96 18.95 -34.79 -4.95
C ASP A 96 18.10 -34.90 -3.68
N ARG A 97 18.73 -35.10 -2.52
CA ARG A 97 18.01 -35.30 -1.26
C ARG A 97 17.63 -33.96 -0.62
N THR A 98 16.33 -33.74 -0.45
CA THR A 98 15.79 -32.54 0.20
C THR A 98 16.37 -32.27 1.60
N GLU A 99 16.67 -33.32 2.36
CA GLU A 99 17.28 -33.20 3.70
C GLU A 99 18.67 -32.58 3.65
N ASN A 100 19.49 -33.02 2.69
CA ASN A 100 20.83 -32.52 2.47
C ASN A 100 20.79 -31.08 1.92
N GLN A 101 19.88 -30.79 0.98
CA GLN A 101 19.63 -29.43 0.50
C GLN A 101 19.30 -28.46 1.65
N VAL A 102 18.48 -28.89 2.60
CA VAL A 102 18.13 -28.09 3.78
C VAL A 102 19.34 -27.83 4.67
N GLU A 103 20.23 -28.82 4.86
CA GLU A 103 21.46 -28.63 5.65
C GLU A 103 22.46 -27.70 4.94
N ILE A 104 22.64 -27.84 3.62
CA ILE A 104 23.47 -26.92 2.82
C ILE A 104 23.02 -25.46 3.02
N LEU A 105 21.72 -25.19 2.94
CA LEU A 105 21.20 -23.84 3.16
C LEU A 105 21.41 -23.35 4.61
N ARG A 106 21.41 -24.25 5.60
CA ARG A 106 21.70 -23.91 7.00
C ARG A 106 23.18 -23.58 7.19
N GLU A 107 24.08 -24.34 6.59
CA GLU A 107 25.52 -24.08 6.57
C GLU A 107 25.81 -22.71 5.96
N ILE A 108 25.31 -22.44 4.76
CA ILE A 108 25.48 -21.14 4.07
C ILE A 108 24.96 -20.00 4.95
N CYS A 109 23.81 -20.19 5.60
CA CYS A 109 23.25 -19.19 6.53
C CYS A 109 24.18 -18.92 7.72
N ARG A 110 24.84 -19.94 8.27
CA ARG A 110 25.81 -19.83 9.37
C ARG A 110 27.10 -19.16 8.90
N GLU A 111 27.66 -19.62 7.79
CA GLU A 111 28.91 -19.10 7.19
C GLU A 111 28.78 -17.61 6.88
N LYS A 112 27.69 -17.21 6.22
CA LYS A 112 27.40 -15.81 5.88
C LYS A 112 26.84 -14.99 7.05
N ARG A 113 26.64 -15.60 8.22
CA ARG A 113 26.06 -14.98 9.42
C ARG A 113 24.76 -14.21 9.11
N LEU A 114 23.85 -14.83 8.36
CA LEU A 114 22.61 -14.18 7.95
C LEU A 114 21.64 -14.06 9.14
N PRO A 115 21.03 -12.89 9.38
CA PRO A 115 20.04 -12.70 10.45
C PRO A 115 18.69 -13.28 10.01
N VAL A 116 18.54 -14.61 10.08
CA VAL A 116 17.31 -15.32 9.68
C VAL A 116 16.81 -16.18 10.82
N PHE A 117 15.75 -15.74 11.46
CA PHE A 117 15.12 -16.39 12.61
C PHE A 117 13.93 -17.27 12.22
N THR A 118 13.28 -16.97 11.09
CA THR A 118 12.11 -17.73 10.63
C THR A 118 12.45 -18.93 9.76
N ARG A 119 11.56 -19.92 9.72
CA ARG A 119 11.70 -21.18 8.96
C ARG A 119 10.47 -21.48 8.11
N THR A 120 10.58 -22.48 7.24
CA THR A 120 9.40 -23.11 6.63
C THR A 120 8.64 -23.93 7.67
N TYR A 121 7.40 -24.33 7.39
CA TYR A 121 6.63 -25.21 8.28
C TYR A 121 7.31 -26.58 8.50
N GLY A 122 8.09 -27.06 7.53
CA GLY A 122 8.92 -28.26 7.68
C GLY A 122 10.25 -28.03 8.40
N GLY A 123 10.48 -26.86 9.00
CA GLY A 123 11.71 -26.54 9.75
C GLY A 123 12.95 -26.24 8.90
N GLY A 124 12.79 -26.13 7.58
CA GLY A 124 13.84 -25.80 6.62
C GLY A 124 14.10 -24.30 6.50
N MET A 125 15.20 -23.92 5.85
CA MET A 125 15.47 -22.52 5.50
C MET A 125 14.49 -22.04 4.43
N ARG A 126 14.03 -20.79 4.54
CA ARG A 126 13.15 -20.18 3.53
C ARG A 126 14.00 -19.78 2.32
N PHE A 127 13.90 -20.53 1.23
CA PHE A 127 14.66 -20.26 -0.01
C PHE A 127 13.74 -19.79 -1.15
N CYS A 128 14.28 -19.06 -2.10
CA CYS A 128 13.60 -18.65 -3.33
C CYS A 128 14.31 -19.25 -4.55
N ASN A 129 13.66 -20.21 -5.21
CA ASN A 129 14.19 -20.83 -6.42
C ASN A 129 14.32 -19.84 -7.58
N SER A 130 13.36 -18.91 -7.75
CA SER A 130 13.39 -17.93 -8.85
C SER A 130 14.51 -16.89 -8.69
N CYS A 131 14.79 -16.45 -7.45
CA CYS A 131 15.81 -15.45 -7.17
C CYS A 131 17.16 -16.04 -6.76
N LYS A 132 17.25 -17.37 -6.56
CA LYS A 132 18.45 -18.07 -6.07
C LYS A 132 19.01 -17.47 -4.77
N ALA A 133 18.11 -17.19 -3.83
CA ALA A 133 18.46 -16.50 -2.59
C ALA A 133 17.74 -17.09 -1.37
N ILE A 134 18.43 -17.08 -0.22
CA ILE A 134 17.83 -17.32 1.09
C ILE A 134 16.97 -16.09 1.41
N LYS A 135 15.69 -16.29 1.71
CA LYS A 135 14.76 -15.21 2.00
C LYS A 135 15.07 -14.64 3.38
N PRO A 136 15.33 -13.32 3.51
CA PRO A 136 15.29 -12.65 4.81
C PRO A 136 13.94 -12.89 5.50
N ASP A 137 13.91 -12.68 6.82
CA ASP A 137 12.66 -12.70 7.56
C ASP A 137 11.66 -11.72 6.95
N ARG A 138 10.37 -12.12 6.92
CA ARG A 138 9.26 -11.35 6.34
C ARG A 138 9.37 -11.06 4.83
N CYS A 139 10.42 -11.54 4.16
CA CYS A 139 10.58 -11.40 2.72
C CYS A 139 9.79 -12.46 1.95
N HIS A 140 9.07 -12.07 0.89
CA HIS A 140 8.36 -13.01 0.01
C HIS A 140 8.64 -12.70 -1.46
N HIS A 141 8.58 -13.72 -2.32
CA HIS A 141 8.72 -13.55 -3.76
C HIS A 141 7.36 -13.16 -4.35
N CYS A 142 7.32 -12.04 -5.06
CA CYS A 142 6.16 -11.65 -5.86
C CYS A 142 6.42 -12.06 -7.31
N SER A 143 5.58 -12.95 -7.86
CA SER A 143 5.66 -13.38 -9.25
C SER A 143 5.38 -12.26 -10.24
N VAL A 144 4.47 -11.34 -9.90
CA VAL A 144 4.14 -10.17 -10.76
C VAL A 144 5.33 -9.22 -10.86
N CYS A 145 5.96 -8.88 -9.73
CA CYS A 145 7.17 -8.06 -9.72
C CYS A 145 8.43 -8.83 -10.17
N ASN A 146 8.36 -10.17 -10.20
CA ASN A 146 9.45 -11.10 -10.46
C ASN A 146 10.69 -10.87 -9.59
N LYS A 147 10.49 -10.65 -8.29
CA LYS A 147 11.57 -10.44 -7.30
C LYS A 147 11.10 -10.68 -5.87
N CYS A 148 12.07 -10.93 -4.99
CA CYS A 148 11.87 -10.98 -3.55
C CYS A 148 11.71 -9.57 -2.95
N ILE A 149 10.60 -9.34 -2.27
CA ILE A 149 10.21 -8.07 -1.65
C ILE A 149 10.41 -8.17 -0.14
N LEU A 150 11.20 -7.25 0.42
CA LEU A 150 11.42 -7.12 1.86
C LEU A 150 10.12 -6.71 2.59
N LYS A 151 9.81 -7.39 3.71
CA LYS A 151 8.57 -7.21 4.48
C LYS A 151 7.35 -7.09 3.54
N MET A 152 7.22 -8.04 2.61
CA MET A 152 6.16 -8.01 1.62
C MET A 152 4.81 -8.07 2.32
N ASP A 153 3.94 -7.13 1.99
CA ASP A 153 2.56 -7.13 2.46
C ASP A 153 1.65 -7.73 1.40
N HIS A 154 1.59 -7.12 0.21
CA HIS A 154 0.85 -7.65 -0.93
C HIS A 154 1.34 -7.03 -2.24
N HIS A 155 0.89 -7.56 -3.36
CA HIS A 155 0.97 -6.87 -4.64
C HIS A 155 -0.34 -6.10 -4.85
N CYS A 156 -0.27 -4.80 -5.12
CA CYS A 156 -1.44 -3.96 -5.26
C CYS A 156 -1.58 -3.48 -6.71
N PRO A 157 -2.57 -4.01 -7.46
CA PRO A 157 -2.80 -3.58 -8.84
C PRO A 157 -3.11 -2.08 -8.96
N TRP A 158 -3.81 -1.52 -7.97
CA TRP A 158 -4.23 -0.11 -7.94
C TRP A 158 -3.08 0.89 -7.87
N VAL A 159 -1.88 0.44 -7.52
CA VAL A 159 -0.66 1.28 -7.51
C VAL A 159 0.40 0.74 -8.46
N ASN A 160 0.09 -0.32 -9.22
CA ASN A 160 1.01 -1.05 -10.09
C ASN A 160 2.38 -1.36 -9.44
N ASN A 161 2.35 -1.67 -8.14
CA ASN A 161 3.55 -1.88 -7.35
C ASN A 161 3.27 -2.83 -6.20
N CYS A 162 4.32 -3.46 -5.68
CA CYS A 162 4.20 -4.17 -4.42
C CYS A 162 4.12 -3.18 -3.26
N VAL A 163 3.37 -3.54 -2.23
CA VAL A 163 3.42 -2.88 -0.94
C VAL A 163 4.32 -3.72 -0.05
N GLY A 164 5.40 -3.12 0.46
CA GLY A 164 6.36 -3.79 1.34
C GLY A 164 7.15 -2.77 2.16
N TYR A 165 8.30 -3.18 2.68
CA TYR A 165 9.09 -2.37 3.62
C TYR A 165 9.27 -0.90 3.19
N ALA A 166 9.61 -0.65 1.93
CA ALA A 166 10.00 0.69 1.45
C ALA A 166 8.84 1.68 1.35
N ASN A 167 7.62 1.20 1.09
CA ASN A 167 6.46 2.05 0.79
C ASN A 167 5.23 1.76 1.68
N TYR A 168 5.33 0.86 2.67
CA TYR A 168 4.20 0.52 3.53
C TYR A 168 3.63 1.75 4.26
N LYS A 169 4.49 2.63 4.80
CA LYS A 169 4.05 3.89 5.42
C LYS A 169 3.25 4.76 4.44
N PHE A 170 3.74 4.90 3.20
CA PHE A 170 3.06 5.68 2.17
C PHE A 170 1.70 5.09 1.81
N PHE A 171 1.61 3.76 1.75
CA PHE A 171 0.35 3.06 1.49
C PHE A 171 -0.66 3.29 2.62
N VAL A 172 -0.27 3.19 3.89
CA VAL A 172 -1.18 3.47 5.03
C VAL A 172 -1.64 4.93 5.02
N LEU A 173 -0.74 5.89 4.75
CA LEU A 173 -1.09 7.30 4.62
C LEU A 173 -1.99 7.56 3.40
N PHE A 174 -1.77 6.87 2.29
CA PHE A 174 -2.64 6.92 1.11
C PHE A 174 -4.07 6.52 1.47
N LEU A 175 -4.26 5.42 2.18
CA LEU A 175 -5.59 5.00 2.64
C LEU A 175 -6.23 6.04 3.56
N LEU A 176 -5.47 6.57 4.53
CA LEU A 176 -5.96 7.60 5.45
C LEU A 176 -6.41 8.87 4.72
N TYR A 177 -5.59 9.39 3.81
CA TYR A 177 -5.93 10.59 3.04
C TYR A 177 -7.02 10.33 2.00
N ALA A 178 -7.15 9.11 1.47
CA ALA A 178 -8.29 8.72 0.64
C ALA A 178 -9.60 8.78 1.42
N VAL A 179 -9.61 8.28 2.67
CA VAL A 179 -10.77 8.37 3.56
C VAL A 179 -11.14 9.82 3.83
N PHE A 180 -10.17 10.66 4.20
CA PHE A 180 -10.44 12.08 4.44
C PHE A 180 -10.92 12.83 3.20
N TYR A 181 -10.32 12.58 2.04
CA TYR A 181 -10.77 13.15 0.78
C TYR A 181 -12.21 12.75 0.44
N CYS A 182 -12.51 11.45 0.49
CA CYS A 182 -13.85 10.92 0.19
C CYS A 182 -14.90 11.44 1.18
N MET A 183 -14.58 11.44 2.48
CA MET A 183 -15.47 11.95 3.52
C MET A 183 -15.73 13.46 3.33
N TYR A 184 -14.70 14.24 3.04
CA TYR A 184 -14.84 15.67 2.79
C TYR A 184 -15.75 15.94 1.59
N VAL A 185 -15.52 15.25 0.48
CA VAL A 185 -16.36 15.35 -0.73
C VAL A 185 -17.80 14.94 -0.41
N ALA A 186 -18.02 13.79 0.23
CA ALA A 186 -19.38 13.32 0.54
C ALA A 186 -20.15 14.30 1.45
N LEU A 187 -19.52 14.81 2.51
CA LEU A 187 -20.16 15.73 3.46
C LEU A 187 -20.48 17.08 2.83
N THR A 188 -19.60 17.61 1.98
CA THR A 188 -19.83 18.91 1.31
C THR A 188 -20.81 18.80 0.15
N VAL A 189 -20.88 17.64 -0.52
CA VAL A 189 -21.84 17.38 -1.61
C VAL A 189 -23.24 17.04 -1.08
N LEU A 190 -23.36 16.43 0.11
CA LEU A 190 -24.64 15.94 0.66
C LEU A 190 -25.80 16.96 0.62
N PRO A 191 -25.64 18.25 1.00
CA PRO A 191 -26.73 19.21 0.90
C PRO A 191 -27.23 19.41 -0.54
N PHE A 192 -26.32 19.43 -1.51
CA PHE A 192 -26.64 19.59 -2.93
C PHE A 192 -27.26 18.32 -3.52
N PHE A 193 -26.82 17.15 -3.05
CA PHE A 193 -27.46 15.88 -3.36
C PHE A 193 -28.92 15.87 -2.87
N ILE A 194 -29.19 16.36 -1.66
CA ILE A 194 -30.57 16.48 -1.14
C ILE A 194 -31.39 17.48 -1.97
N GLN A 195 -30.80 18.63 -2.31
CA GLN A 195 -31.46 19.63 -3.16
C GLN A 195 -31.79 19.10 -4.57
N PHE A 196 -30.91 18.27 -5.14
CA PHE A 196 -31.16 17.59 -6.42
C PHE A 196 -32.46 16.80 -6.39
N TRP A 197 -32.66 15.95 -5.38
CA TRP A 197 -33.87 15.13 -5.23
C TRP A 197 -35.09 15.93 -4.79
N SER A 198 -34.88 17.09 -4.17
CA SER A 198 -35.96 17.99 -3.72
C SER A 198 -36.41 18.97 -4.81
N GLY A 199 -35.86 18.89 -6.03
CA GLY A 199 -36.19 19.77 -7.16
C GLY A 199 -35.62 21.18 -7.09
N GLY A 200 -34.64 21.42 -6.20
CA GLY A 200 -34.10 22.77 -5.92
C GLY A 200 -32.94 23.23 -6.82
N LEU A 201 -32.35 22.33 -7.63
CA LEU A 201 -31.24 22.68 -8.53
C LEU A 201 -31.75 22.86 -9.96
N SER A 202 -31.43 23.97 -10.63
CA SER A 202 -31.98 24.34 -11.97
C SER A 202 -31.09 23.98 -13.18
N ASN A 203 -29.86 23.50 -12.98
CA ASN A 203 -28.87 23.28 -14.06
C ASN A 203 -28.73 21.80 -14.48
N GLU A 204 -29.27 21.41 -15.64
CA GLU A 204 -29.35 20.02 -16.11
C GLU A 204 -27.99 19.27 -16.19
N SER A 205 -26.91 19.92 -16.63
CA SER A 205 -25.61 19.25 -16.83
C SER A 205 -24.86 18.99 -15.52
N GLY A 206 -24.78 19.99 -14.64
CA GLY A 206 -24.07 19.87 -13.36
C GLY A 206 -24.73 18.90 -12.38
N ARG A 207 -26.05 18.66 -12.54
CA ARG A 207 -26.84 17.74 -11.73
C ARG A 207 -26.27 16.31 -11.72
N PHE A 208 -25.91 15.76 -12.89
CA PHE A 208 -25.39 14.39 -12.96
C PHE A 208 -23.99 14.27 -12.35
N HIS A 209 -23.13 15.28 -12.55
CA HIS A 209 -21.79 15.30 -11.95
C HIS A 209 -21.86 15.28 -10.42
N ILE A 210 -22.73 16.10 -9.81
CA ILE A 210 -22.94 16.14 -8.36
C ILE A 210 -23.46 14.78 -7.84
N LEU A 211 -24.41 14.17 -8.56
CA LEU A 211 -24.97 12.86 -8.22
C LEU A 211 -23.90 11.76 -8.22
N PHE A 212 -23.17 11.63 -9.33
CA PHE A 212 -22.12 10.61 -9.46
C PHE A 212 -20.97 10.86 -8.49
N LEU A 213 -20.62 12.13 -8.23
CA LEU A 213 -19.57 12.49 -7.28
C LEU A 213 -19.90 12.04 -5.86
N PHE A 214 -21.15 12.21 -5.43
CA PHE A 214 -21.60 11.73 -4.12
C PHE A 214 -21.48 10.21 -4.01
N PHE A 215 -22.01 9.46 -4.98
CA PHE A 215 -21.95 8.00 -4.96
C PHE A 215 -20.51 7.47 -5.04
N ALA A 216 -19.68 8.06 -5.90
CA ALA A 216 -18.27 7.69 -6.00
C ALA A 216 -17.54 7.94 -4.67
N ALA A 217 -17.75 9.12 -4.06
CA ALA A 217 -17.14 9.47 -2.78
C ALA A 217 -17.55 8.51 -1.65
N VAL A 218 -18.84 8.15 -1.55
CA VAL A 218 -19.33 7.21 -0.53
C VAL A 218 -18.79 5.80 -0.79
N MET A 219 -18.83 5.30 -2.03
CA MET A 219 -18.37 3.95 -2.39
C MET A 219 -16.87 3.78 -2.10
N PHE A 220 -16.04 4.70 -2.60
CA PHE A 220 -14.60 4.67 -2.33
C PHE A 220 -14.31 4.95 -0.86
N GLY A 221 -15.06 5.86 -0.21
CA GLY A 221 -14.91 6.17 1.21
C GLY A 221 -15.13 4.96 2.11
N ILE A 222 -16.20 4.20 1.90
CA ILE A 222 -16.47 2.97 2.68
C ILE A 222 -15.35 1.94 2.43
N SER A 223 -15.03 1.68 1.16
CA SER A 223 -14.04 0.66 0.77
C SER A 223 -12.65 0.97 1.34
N THR A 224 -12.21 2.23 1.21
CA THR A 224 -10.91 2.69 1.75
C THR A 224 -10.90 2.75 3.27
N SER A 225 -12.03 3.05 3.92
CA SER A 225 -12.14 3.05 5.38
C SER A 225 -11.92 1.66 5.97
N VAL A 226 -12.56 0.63 5.40
CA VAL A 226 -12.37 -0.76 5.84
C VAL A 226 -10.90 -1.18 5.71
N LEU A 227 -10.29 -0.88 4.57
CA LEU A 227 -8.89 -1.21 4.32
C LEU A 227 -7.94 -0.42 5.25
N CYS A 228 -8.23 0.86 5.50
CA CYS A 228 -7.48 1.69 6.43
C CYS A 228 -7.53 1.14 7.86
N CYS A 229 -8.71 0.73 8.33
CA CYS A 229 -8.88 0.11 9.64
C CYS A 229 -8.07 -1.19 9.77
N MET A 230 -8.13 -2.05 8.75
CA MET A 230 -7.37 -3.30 8.72
C MET A 230 -5.86 -3.02 8.79
N HIS A 231 -5.32 -2.12 7.96
CA HIS A 231 -3.89 -1.83 7.95
C HIS A 231 -3.42 -1.03 9.18
N THR A 232 -4.31 -0.27 9.82
CA THR A 232 -4.04 0.32 11.12
C THR A 232 -3.84 -0.77 12.16
N HIS A 233 -4.74 -1.75 12.23
CA HIS A 233 -4.59 -2.90 13.12
C HIS A 233 -3.30 -3.70 12.86
N LEU A 234 -2.97 -3.97 11.59
CA LEU A 234 -1.74 -4.66 11.20
C LEU A 234 -0.48 -3.88 11.61
N SER A 235 -0.50 -2.56 11.46
CA SER A 235 0.60 -1.69 11.89
C SER A 235 0.76 -1.68 13.41
N LEU A 236 -0.34 -1.67 14.17
CA LEU A 236 -0.32 -1.72 15.63
C LEU A 236 0.09 -3.09 16.19
N THR A 237 -0.07 -4.17 15.41
CA THR A 237 0.32 -5.53 15.80
C THR A 237 1.63 -6.01 15.16
N ASN A 238 2.29 -5.16 14.38
CA ASN A 238 3.50 -5.42 13.60
C ASN A 238 3.40 -6.67 12.71
N ARG A 239 2.27 -6.86 12.04
CA ARG A 239 2.03 -7.95 11.09
C ARG A 239 1.90 -7.41 9.67
N SER A 240 2.33 -8.19 8.69
CA SER A 240 1.91 -7.99 7.30
C SER A 240 0.62 -8.77 7.01
N THR A 241 -0.05 -8.45 5.91
CA THR A 241 -1.22 -9.20 5.42
C THR A 241 -0.88 -10.68 5.22
N LEU A 242 0.30 -11.01 4.67
CA LEU A 242 0.73 -12.41 4.53
C LEU A 242 0.86 -13.12 5.89
N GLU A 243 1.38 -12.42 6.88
CA GLU A 243 1.56 -12.96 8.24
C GLU A 243 0.24 -13.11 9.00
N SER A 244 -0.79 -12.30 8.68
CA SER A 244 -2.12 -12.46 9.26
C SER A 244 -2.84 -13.70 8.72
N PHE A 245 -2.57 -14.11 7.49
CA PHE A 245 -3.09 -15.37 6.93
C PHE A 245 -2.24 -16.58 7.32
N ARG A 246 -0.91 -16.43 7.40
CA ARG A 246 0.02 -17.50 7.73
C ARG A 246 1.08 -17.00 8.69
N ALA A 247 0.90 -17.35 9.96
CA ALA A 247 1.81 -16.96 11.02
C ALA A 247 3.25 -17.45 10.75
N PRO A 248 4.27 -16.61 10.99
CA PRO A 248 5.66 -17.00 10.82
C PRO A 248 6.06 -18.11 11.79
N VAL A 249 6.94 -19.00 11.33
CA VAL A 249 7.50 -20.10 12.13
C VAL A 249 8.84 -19.65 12.70
N PHE A 250 8.90 -19.46 14.02
CA PHE A 250 10.15 -19.26 14.76
C PHE A 250 10.59 -20.60 15.37
N ARG A 251 11.84 -20.76 15.79
CA ARG A 251 12.22 -21.94 16.59
C ARG A 251 11.81 -21.70 18.05
N PRO A 252 11.10 -22.64 18.73
CA PRO A 252 10.69 -23.98 18.29
C PRO A 252 9.29 -24.07 17.64
N MET A 253 8.52 -22.98 17.58
CA MET A 253 7.07 -23.01 17.29
C MET A 253 6.57 -21.85 16.43
N VAL A 254 5.39 -22.04 15.84
CA VAL A 254 4.64 -20.99 15.14
C VAL A 254 4.27 -19.88 16.12
N GLN A 255 4.52 -18.63 15.76
CA GLN A 255 4.19 -17.48 16.61
C GLN A 255 3.43 -16.43 15.81
N THR A 256 2.14 -16.23 16.14
CA THR A 256 1.31 -15.21 15.48
C THR A 256 1.83 -13.80 15.72
N GLY A 257 2.39 -13.52 16.91
CA GLY A 257 2.95 -12.22 17.30
C GLY A 257 4.47 -12.17 17.37
N GLY A 258 5.20 -13.06 16.70
CA GLY A 258 6.66 -13.21 16.90
C GLY A 258 7.51 -12.00 16.50
N PHE A 259 6.95 -11.03 15.76
CA PHE A 259 7.60 -9.74 15.45
C PHE A 259 7.03 -8.56 16.26
N SER A 260 6.09 -8.78 17.19
CA SER A 260 5.54 -7.72 18.03
C SER A 260 6.55 -7.28 19.08
N HIS A 261 6.64 -5.97 19.33
CA HIS A 261 7.45 -5.37 20.38
C HIS A 261 6.71 -5.28 21.73
N GLY A 262 5.53 -5.90 21.86
CA GLY A 262 4.77 -5.97 23.11
C GLY A 262 3.86 -4.76 23.38
N SER A 263 4.06 -3.62 22.72
CA SER A 263 3.16 -2.46 22.79
C SER A 263 2.71 -2.00 21.41
N PHE A 264 1.47 -1.51 21.30
CA PHE A 264 0.96 -0.93 20.06
C PHE A 264 1.76 0.29 19.59
N GLY A 265 2.25 1.10 20.54
CA GLY A 265 3.05 2.27 20.22
C GLY A 265 4.38 1.91 19.59
N ASP A 266 5.07 0.89 20.09
CA ASP A 266 6.38 0.49 19.57
C ASP A 266 6.24 -0.22 18.22
N ASN A 267 5.21 -1.05 18.05
CA ASN A 267 4.85 -1.61 16.74
C ASN A 267 4.54 -0.54 15.71
N PHE A 268 3.83 0.53 16.11
CA PHE A 268 3.52 1.64 15.21
C PHE A 268 4.78 2.42 14.80
N LYS A 269 5.72 2.63 15.72
CA LYS A 269 7.01 3.31 15.44
C LYS A 269 7.88 2.54 14.44
N GLU A 270 7.74 1.22 14.32
CA GLU A 270 8.44 0.45 13.28
C GLU A 270 8.06 0.89 11.86
N VAL A 271 6.83 1.37 11.67
CA VAL A 271 6.34 1.86 10.37
C VAL A 271 6.52 3.38 10.25
N PHE A 272 6.17 4.13 11.30
CA PHE A 272 6.07 5.59 11.23
C PHE A 272 7.29 6.35 11.77
N GLY A 273 8.23 5.65 12.42
CA GLY A 273 9.41 6.21 13.07
C GLY A 273 9.11 6.78 14.46
N ASP A 274 10.18 7.12 15.20
CA ASP A 274 10.07 7.62 16.57
C ASP A 274 9.58 9.08 16.65
N LYS A 275 9.87 9.86 15.61
CA LYS A 275 9.55 11.29 15.54
C LYS A 275 8.10 11.51 15.10
N LYS A 276 7.22 11.76 16.09
CA LYS A 276 5.78 12.04 15.88
C LYS A 276 5.49 13.10 14.83
N LEU A 277 6.35 14.13 14.73
CA LEU A 277 6.21 15.20 13.73
C LEU A 277 6.07 14.65 12.31
N TYR A 278 6.72 13.53 11.98
CA TYR A 278 6.70 12.96 10.63
C TYR A 278 5.64 11.87 10.43
N TRP A 279 4.77 11.60 11.40
CA TRP A 279 3.78 10.52 11.28
C TRP A 279 2.78 10.79 10.16
N LEU A 280 2.36 12.04 10.01
CA LEU A 280 1.45 12.50 8.95
C LEU A 280 2.20 13.09 7.75
N PHE A 281 3.52 12.96 7.67
CA PHE A 281 4.29 13.45 6.53
C PHE A 281 4.89 12.29 5.74
N LEU A 282 4.96 12.48 4.43
CA LEU A 282 5.43 11.51 3.44
C LEU A 282 6.97 11.45 3.37
N CYS A 283 7.62 11.48 4.53
CA CYS A 283 9.05 11.24 4.66
C CYS A 283 9.29 9.79 5.13
N SER A 284 10.18 9.08 4.45
CA SER A 284 10.64 7.76 4.90
C SER A 284 11.42 7.92 6.21
N GLN A 285 10.94 7.28 7.27
CA GLN A 285 11.59 7.19 8.58
C GLN A 285 11.66 5.74 9.06
N ALA A 286 11.41 4.77 8.17
CA ALA A 286 11.44 3.36 8.54
C ALA A 286 12.84 3.00 9.03
N LYS A 287 12.92 2.47 10.25
CA LYS A 287 14.19 2.01 10.83
C LYS A 287 14.76 0.93 9.93
N VAL A 288 16.06 1.03 9.62
CA VAL A 288 16.78 0.03 8.83
C VAL A 288 16.52 -1.34 9.46
N MET A 289 15.89 -2.26 8.73
CA MET A 289 15.83 -3.66 9.15
C MET A 289 17.26 -4.18 9.19
N VAL A 290 17.77 -4.44 10.39
CA VAL A 290 18.98 -5.23 10.62
C VAL A 290 18.57 -6.67 10.88
#